data_AF-A0A1H9L1E7-F1
#
_entry.id   AF-A0A1H9L1E7-F1
#
_cell.length_a   1.000
_cell.length_b   1.000
_cell.length_c   1.000
_cell.angle_alpha   90.00
_cell.angle_beta   90.00
_cell.angle_gamma   90.00
#
_symmetry.space_group_name_H-M   'P 1'
#
loop_
_entity.id
_entity.type
_entity.pdbx_description
1 polymer ?
#
loop_
_entity_poly.entity_id
_entity_poly.type
_entity_poly.pdbx_seq_one_letter_code
_entity_poly.pdbx_strand_id
1 'polypeptide(L)'
;MKYAFIRAHREEFGVRAMCRVLRVHFSGFYAWLKNPLSQRAQEDVRQTELIRQAWAESGRVYGYRKLTDDLRDQGERIFENRVARLASLAGIAAQVGYKRRPGRYGGKPAIVAENRLEQRFEVAAPDQVWVTDITYIKTHEGWLYLCVVIDLFSRRVVGWSAQSRMTTDLALQALLMAVWRAKAKRAGHGAFRSRLPIHEPGVADVSPPAQPRTQHEPTRQLP
;
A
#
# COMPACT_ATOMS: atom_id res chain seq x y z
N MET A 1 -35.54 12.59 -12.82
CA MET A 1 -35.38 14.04 -12.56
C MET A 1 -36.49 14.84 -13.27
N LYS A 2 -37.64 15.09 -12.60
CA LYS A 2 -38.79 15.78 -13.24
C LYS A 2 -38.61 17.31 -13.32
N TYR A 3 -38.11 17.94 -12.26
CA TYR A 3 -37.90 19.40 -12.26
C TYR A 3 -36.76 19.86 -13.16
N ALA A 4 -35.70 19.06 -13.32
CA ALA A 4 -34.64 19.37 -14.28
C ALA A 4 -35.14 19.38 -15.74
N PHE A 5 -36.05 18.47 -16.08
CA PHE A 5 -36.70 18.44 -17.38
C PHE A 5 -37.57 19.70 -17.62
N ILE A 6 -38.35 20.10 -16.60
CA ILE A 6 -39.16 21.32 -16.64
C ILE A 6 -38.27 22.56 -16.83
N ARG A 7 -37.10 22.60 -16.18
CA ARG A 7 -36.15 23.71 -16.36
C ARG A 7 -35.60 23.79 -17.78
N ALA A 8 -35.27 22.66 -18.38
CA ALA A 8 -34.68 22.60 -19.72
C ALA A 8 -35.65 23.06 -20.81
N HIS A 9 -36.95 22.82 -20.66
CA HIS A 9 -37.97 23.12 -21.69
C HIS A 9 -38.93 24.24 -21.29
N ARG A 10 -38.53 25.11 -20.35
CA ARG A 10 -39.38 26.20 -19.82
C ARG A 10 -39.64 27.32 -20.82
N GLU A 11 -38.83 27.41 -21.87
CA GLU A 11 -38.96 28.41 -22.94
C GLU A 11 -39.90 27.92 -24.05
N GLU A 12 -40.03 26.59 -24.20
CA GLU A 12 -40.88 25.93 -25.19
C GLU A 12 -42.29 25.64 -24.65
N PHE A 13 -42.41 25.28 -23.35
CA PHE A 13 -43.67 24.91 -22.74
C PHE A 13 -43.94 25.65 -21.43
N GLY A 14 -45.23 25.88 -21.14
CA GLY A 14 -45.64 26.49 -19.88
C GLY A 14 -45.34 25.61 -18.66
N VAL A 15 -44.64 26.16 -17.66
CA VAL A 15 -44.26 25.45 -16.42
C VAL A 15 -45.45 24.80 -15.71
N ARG A 16 -46.61 25.46 -15.68
CA ARG A 16 -47.84 24.91 -15.07
C ARG A 16 -48.38 23.69 -15.84
N ALA A 17 -48.30 23.72 -17.17
CA ALA A 17 -48.72 22.60 -18.01
C ALA A 17 -47.80 21.40 -17.80
N MET A 18 -46.48 21.62 -17.83
CA MET A 18 -45.51 20.55 -17.57
C MET A 18 -45.63 19.97 -16.15
N CYS A 19 -45.83 20.81 -15.12
CA CYS A 19 -46.07 20.35 -13.75
C CYS A 19 -47.30 19.43 -13.66
N ARG A 20 -48.38 19.77 -14.38
CA ARG A 20 -49.61 18.96 -14.43
C ARG A 20 -49.36 17.61 -15.11
N VAL A 21 -48.71 17.62 -16.29
CA VAL A 21 -48.41 16.40 -17.06
C VAL A 21 -47.48 15.46 -16.28
N LEU A 22 -46.43 16.00 -15.66
CA LEU A 22 -45.44 15.22 -14.91
C LEU A 22 -45.89 14.85 -13.48
N ARG A 23 -47.10 15.28 -13.08
CA ARG A 23 -47.69 15.08 -11.75
C ARG A 23 -46.76 15.55 -10.63
N VAL A 24 -46.28 16.79 -10.72
CA VAL A 24 -45.45 17.45 -9.70
C VAL A 24 -46.05 18.78 -9.28
N HIS A 25 -45.85 19.17 -8.02
CA HIS A 25 -46.39 20.43 -7.52
C HIS A 25 -45.60 21.64 -8.05
N PHE A 26 -46.30 22.71 -8.44
CA PHE A 26 -45.68 23.90 -9.07
C PHE A 26 -44.78 24.67 -8.09
N SER A 27 -45.14 24.78 -6.81
CA SER A 27 -44.30 25.45 -5.82
C SER A 27 -43.00 24.68 -5.57
N GLY A 28 -43.05 23.34 -5.71
CA GLY A 28 -41.87 22.48 -5.62
C GLY A 28 -40.87 22.72 -6.74
N PHE A 29 -41.31 23.14 -7.94
CA PHE A 29 -40.41 23.54 -9.02
C PHE A 29 -39.59 24.78 -8.65
N TYR A 30 -40.23 25.82 -8.09
CA TYR A 30 -39.52 27.04 -7.69
C TYR A 30 -38.66 26.83 -6.44
N ALA A 31 -39.08 25.96 -5.51
CA ALA A 31 -38.25 25.55 -4.39
C ALA A 31 -36.99 24.79 -4.86
N TRP A 32 -37.15 23.87 -5.81
CA TRP A 32 -36.05 23.17 -6.47
C TRP A 32 -35.19 24.12 -7.31
N LEU A 33 -35.76 25.16 -7.92
CA LEU A 33 -34.99 26.16 -8.66
C LEU A 33 -34.04 26.94 -7.75
N LYS A 34 -34.46 27.22 -6.50
CA LYS A 34 -33.61 27.85 -5.49
C LYS A 34 -32.55 26.89 -4.93
N ASN A 35 -32.92 25.64 -4.67
CA ASN A 35 -32.04 24.60 -4.13
C ASN A 35 -32.15 23.31 -4.95
N PRO A 36 -31.43 23.21 -6.08
CA PRO A 36 -31.58 22.09 -7.01
C PRO A 36 -30.96 20.79 -6.49
N LEU A 37 -30.01 20.89 -5.56
CA LEU A 37 -29.39 19.76 -4.87
C LEU A 37 -30.08 19.54 -3.53
N SER A 38 -30.51 18.30 -3.28
CA SER A 38 -30.96 17.91 -1.94
C SER A 38 -29.77 17.88 -0.97
N GLN A 39 -30.04 17.97 0.34
CA GLN A 39 -28.99 17.82 1.36
C GLN A 39 -28.17 16.53 1.17
N ARG A 40 -28.82 15.43 0.77
CA ARG A 40 -28.13 14.17 0.45
C ARG A 40 -27.17 14.29 -0.74
N ALA A 41 -27.57 15.04 -1.77
CA ALA A 41 -26.72 15.27 -2.94
C ALA A 41 -25.52 16.18 -2.60
N GLN A 42 -25.73 17.18 -1.73
CA GLN A 42 -24.64 18.02 -1.22
C GLN A 42 -23.65 17.20 -0.40
N GLU A 43 -24.15 16.33 0.48
CA GLU A 43 -23.31 15.44 1.29
C GLU A 43 -22.58 14.40 0.42
N ASP A 44 -23.22 13.85 -0.61
CA ASP A 44 -22.57 12.96 -1.57
C ASP A 44 -21.40 13.67 -2.26
N VAL A 45 -21.54 14.95 -2.63
CA VAL A 45 -20.44 15.74 -3.23
C VAL A 45 -19.31 15.95 -2.22
N ARG A 46 -19.62 16.35 -0.98
CA ARG A 46 -18.63 16.56 0.09
C ARG A 46 -17.83 15.28 0.35
N GLN A 47 -18.52 14.17 0.53
CA GLN A 47 -17.88 12.88 0.82
C GLN A 47 -17.11 12.34 -0.38
N THR A 48 -17.57 12.58 -1.61
CA THR A 48 -16.82 12.20 -2.81
C THR A 48 -15.48 12.92 -2.87
N GLU A 49 -15.41 14.18 -2.44
CA GLU A 49 -14.16 14.93 -2.42
C GLU A 49 -13.19 14.40 -1.36
N LEU A 50 -13.68 14.06 -0.17
CA LEU A 50 -12.87 13.41 0.86
C LEU A 50 -12.31 12.05 0.39
N ILE A 51 -13.15 11.24 -0.27
CA ILE A 51 -12.73 9.97 -0.86
C ILE A 51 -11.62 10.20 -1.91
N ARG A 52 -11.74 11.25 -2.73
CA ARG A 52 -10.73 11.60 -3.74
C ARG A 52 -9.41 12.03 -3.10
N GLN A 53 -9.46 12.82 -2.04
CA GLN A 53 -8.28 13.27 -1.30
C GLN A 53 -7.54 12.08 -0.67
N ALA A 54 -8.25 11.25 0.12
CA ALA A 54 -7.67 10.04 0.72
C ALA A 54 -7.09 9.08 -0.34
N TRP A 55 -7.76 8.94 -1.48
CA TRP A 55 -7.25 8.13 -2.59
C TRP A 55 -5.96 8.69 -3.19
N ALA A 56 -5.87 10.01 -3.36
CA ALA A 56 -4.66 10.66 -3.86
C ALA A 56 -3.49 10.54 -2.86
N GLU A 57 -3.76 10.75 -1.56
CA GLU A 57 -2.77 10.62 -0.47
C GLU A 57 -2.21 9.19 -0.38
N SER A 58 -3.04 8.18 -0.65
CA SER A 58 -2.61 6.78 -0.70
C SER A 58 -1.75 6.41 -1.92
N GLY A 59 -1.45 7.37 -2.81
CA GLY A 59 -0.80 7.11 -4.09
C GLY A 59 -1.68 6.28 -5.04
N ARG A 60 -3.01 6.40 -4.90
CA ARG A 60 -4.04 5.67 -5.66
C ARG A 60 -4.08 4.16 -5.42
N VAL A 61 -3.33 3.65 -4.44
CA VAL A 61 -3.23 2.21 -4.14
C VAL A 61 -4.49 1.72 -3.44
N TYR A 62 -5.15 2.57 -2.67
CA TYR A 62 -6.25 2.14 -1.80
C TYR A 62 -7.56 1.95 -2.57
N GLY A 63 -8.28 0.90 -2.20
CA GLY A 63 -9.65 0.65 -2.63
C GLY A 63 -10.65 1.11 -1.57
N TYR A 64 -11.94 1.04 -1.91
CA TYR A 64 -13.03 1.57 -1.10
C TYR A 64 -13.03 1.11 0.37
N ARG A 65 -12.56 -0.11 0.67
CA ARG A 65 -12.41 -0.62 2.05
C ARG A 65 -11.42 0.20 2.87
N LYS A 66 -10.18 0.31 2.39
CA LYS A 66 -9.14 1.09 3.07
C LYS A 66 -9.49 2.57 3.14
N LEU A 67 -10.08 3.11 2.08
CA LEU A 67 -10.60 4.48 2.09
C LEU A 67 -11.69 4.67 3.14
N THR A 68 -12.52 3.64 3.41
CA THR A 68 -13.51 3.71 4.49
C THR A 68 -12.85 3.78 5.85
N ASP A 69 -11.79 3.00 6.07
CA ASP A 69 -11.03 3.00 7.31
C ASP A 69 -10.34 4.36 7.53
N ASP A 70 -9.63 4.87 6.51
CA ASP A 70 -8.98 6.19 6.57
C ASP A 70 -9.97 7.31 6.91
N LEU A 71 -11.14 7.31 6.27
CA LEU A 71 -12.18 8.29 6.53
C LEU A 71 -12.71 8.19 7.97
N ARG A 72 -12.86 6.97 8.50
CA ARG A 72 -13.28 6.76 9.90
C ARG A 72 -12.23 7.23 10.89
N ASP A 73 -10.95 7.01 10.59
CA ASP A 73 -9.83 7.47 11.40
C ASP A 73 -9.75 9.01 11.42
N GLN A 74 -10.20 9.66 10.33
CA GLN A 74 -10.39 11.12 10.23
C GLN A 74 -11.68 11.62 10.91
N GLY A 75 -12.47 10.73 11.51
CA GLY A 75 -13.70 11.05 12.24
C GLY A 75 -14.98 11.10 11.38
N GLU A 76 -14.92 10.70 10.11
CA GLU A 76 -16.08 10.69 9.22
C GLU A 76 -16.99 9.49 9.48
N ARG A 77 -18.29 9.77 9.64
CA ARG A 77 -19.32 8.74 9.83
C ARG A 77 -19.83 8.27 8.48
N ILE A 78 -19.10 7.35 7.86
CA ILE A 78 -19.44 6.78 6.55
C ILE A 78 -19.51 5.25 6.57
N PHE A 79 -20.46 4.72 5.81
CA PHE A 79 -20.63 3.27 5.60
C PHE A 79 -19.85 2.81 4.38
N GLU A 80 -19.30 1.59 4.44
CA GLU A 80 -18.49 0.99 3.38
C GLU A 80 -19.22 0.97 2.03
N ASN A 81 -20.51 0.58 2.02
CA ASN A 81 -21.34 0.56 0.81
C ASN A 81 -21.54 1.97 0.20
N ARG A 82 -21.53 3.01 1.04
CA ARG A 82 -21.65 4.40 0.60
C ARG A 82 -20.36 4.86 -0.06
N VAL A 83 -19.21 4.55 0.54
CA VAL A 83 -17.88 4.79 -0.07
C VAL A 83 -17.77 4.04 -1.40
N ALA A 84 -18.17 2.76 -1.44
CA ALA A 84 -18.16 1.96 -2.67
C ALA A 84 -18.97 2.62 -3.80
N ARG A 85 -20.20 3.05 -3.51
CA ARG A 85 -21.07 3.73 -4.48
C ARG A 85 -20.46 5.04 -4.96
N LEU A 86 -20.01 5.91 -4.04
CA LEU A 86 -19.45 7.22 -4.39
C LEU A 86 -18.13 7.10 -5.15
N ALA A 87 -17.24 6.21 -4.71
CA ALA A 87 -15.99 5.91 -5.41
C ALA A 87 -16.25 5.40 -6.84
N SER A 88 -17.21 4.49 -7.01
CA SER A 88 -17.60 4.00 -8.33
C SER A 88 -18.14 5.11 -9.24
N LEU A 89 -19.03 5.98 -8.73
CA LEU A 89 -19.56 7.13 -9.47
C LEU A 89 -18.46 8.15 -9.85
N ALA A 90 -17.44 8.28 -9.00
CA ALA A 90 -16.32 9.18 -9.21
C ALA A 90 -15.18 8.57 -10.07
N GLY A 91 -15.29 7.31 -10.50
CA GLY A 91 -14.25 6.61 -11.24
C GLY A 91 -13.01 6.28 -10.41
N ILE A 92 -13.14 6.26 -9.08
CA ILE A 92 -12.06 5.96 -8.14
C ILE A 92 -11.96 4.44 -7.97
N ALA A 93 -10.79 3.90 -8.31
CA ALA A 93 -10.48 2.48 -8.18
C ALA A 93 -9.07 2.29 -7.64
N ALA A 94 -8.86 1.20 -6.90
CA ALA A 94 -7.55 0.81 -6.42
C ALA A 94 -6.62 0.52 -7.60
N GLN A 95 -5.54 1.29 -7.72
CA GLN A 95 -4.46 1.03 -8.66
C GLN A 95 -3.50 0.03 -8.01
N VAL A 96 -3.86 -1.24 -8.09
CA VAL A 96 -2.97 -2.32 -7.68
C VAL A 96 -1.96 -2.55 -8.81
N GLY A 97 -0.67 -2.46 -8.50
CA GLY A 97 0.41 -2.76 -9.44
C GLY A 97 0.30 -4.16 -10.05
N TYR A 98 1.00 -4.36 -11.17
CA TYR A 98 1.05 -5.55 -12.05
C TYR A 98 0.20 -6.74 -11.59
N LYS A 99 -0.80 -7.13 -12.41
CA LYS A 99 -1.51 -8.41 -12.30
C LYS A 99 -0.51 -9.49 -11.90
N ARG A 100 -0.68 -10.05 -10.71
CA ARG A 100 0.17 -11.12 -10.19
C ARG A 100 0.19 -12.22 -11.24
N ARG A 101 1.35 -12.46 -11.87
CA ARG A 101 1.48 -13.58 -12.81
C ARG A 101 1.03 -14.84 -12.06
N PRO A 102 0.17 -15.70 -12.63
CA PRO A 102 -0.16 -16.95 -12.00
C PRO A 102 1.13 -17.68 -11.66
N GLY A 103 1.39 -17.89 -10.37
CA GLY A 103 2.54 -18.67 -9.95
C GLY A 103 2.39 -20.08 -10.51
N ARG A 104 3.44 -20.62 -11.14
CA ARG A 104 3.51 -22.06 -11.38
C ARG A 104 3.72 -22.73 -10.02
N TYR A 105 2.62 -23.12 -9.36
CA TYR A 105 2.68 -24.03 -8.22
C TYR A 105 2.89 -25.44 -8.76
N GLY A 106 4.15 -25.81 -8.97
CA GLY A 106 4.54 -27.14 -9.41
C GLY A 106 5.72 -27.61 -8.57
N GLY A 107 5.51 -28.67 -7.80
CA GLY A 107 6.52 -29.30 -6.95
C GLY A 107 5.87 -30.24 -5.95
N LYS A 108 6.58 -31.31 -5.55
CA LYS A 108 6.18 -32.07 -4.37
C LYS A 108 6.24 -31.09 -3.18
N PRO A 109 5.20 -31.01 -2.32
CA PRO A 109 5.31 -30.22 -1.11
C PRO A 109 6.57 -30.68 -0.37
N ALA A 110 7.42 -29.73 0.00
CA ALA A 110 8.50 -30.01 0.94
C ALA A 110 7.89 -30.67 2.17
N ILE A 111 8.63 -31.53 2.89
CA ILE A 111 8.17 -32.10 4.16
C ILE A 111 7.77 -30.94 5.06
N VAL A 112 6.46 -30.69 5.17
CA VAL A 112 5.91 -29.54 5.87
C VAL A 112 6.03 -29.90 7.34
N ALA A 113 6.98 -29.26 8.03
CA ALA A 113 6.98 -29.30 9.49
C ALA A 113 5.59 -28.88 9.98
N GLU A 114 5.08 -29.57 10.99
CA GLU A 114 3.76 -29.28 11.56
C GLU A 114 3.64 -27.79 11.90
N ASN A 115 2.59 -27.13 11.40
CA ASN A 115 2.34 -25.72 11.70
C ASN A 115 1.77 -25.58 13.11
N ARG A 116 2.66 -25.55 14.11
CA ARG A 116 2.31 -25.40 15.52
C ARG A 116 1.67 -24.05 15.87
N LEU A 117 1.79 -23.05 15.00
CA LEU A 117 1.22 -21.73 15.24
C LEU A 117 -0.27 -21.67 14.86
N GLU A 118 -0.73 -22.51 13.93
CA GLU A 118 -2.11 -22.52 13.43
C GLU A 118 -2.66 -21.12 13.05
N GLN A 119 -1.79 -20.22 12.57
CA GLN A 119 -2.12 -18.81 12.30
C GLN A 119 -2.64 -18.01 13.51
N ARG A 120 -2.39 -18.47 14.74
CA ARG A 120 -2.68 -17.74 15.98
C ARG A 120 -1.55 -16.74 16.24
N PHE A 121 -1.73 -15.51 15.78
CA PHE A 121 -0.73 -14.44 15.94
C PHE A 121 -0.83 -13.66 17.25
N GLU A 122 -1.87 -13.92 18.05
CA GLU A 122 -2.01 -13.37 19.40
C GLU A 122 -1.24 -14.25 20.39
N VAL A 123 -0.23 -13.65 21.02
CA VAL A 123 0.71 -14.34 21.93
C VAL A 123 0.65 -13.64 23.29
N ALA A 124 0.77 -14.39 24.38
CA ALA A 124 0.55 -13.85 25.73
C ALA A 124 1.80 -13.17 26.33
N ALA A 125 3.01 -13.51 25.86
CA ALA A 125 4.25 -12.98 26.41
C ALA A 125 5.37 -12.86 25.35
N PRO A 126 6.39 -12.00 25.59
CA PRO A 126 7.55 -11.89 24.72
C PRO A 126 8.37 -13.18 24.64
N ASP A 127 9.10 -13.35 23.55
CA ASP A 127 10.08 -14.43 23.32
C ASP A 127 9.46 -15.85 23.37
N GLN A 128 8.15 -15.96 23.07
CA GLN A 128 7.41 -17.22 22.90
C GLN A 128 7.30 -17.65 21.44
N VAL A 129 6.96 -16.71 20.55
CA VAL A 129 6.82 -16.97 19.11
C VAL A 129 7.51 -15.86 18.34
N TRP A 130 8.42 -16.26 17.44
CA TRP A 130 9.06 -15.37 16.49
C TRP A 130 8.59 -15.71 15.08
N VAL A 131 8.44 -14.69 14.26
CA VAL A 131 8.21 -14.83 12.83
C VAL A 131 9.33 -14.16 12.06
N THR A 132 9.62 -14.70 10.89
CA THR A 132 10.70 -14.22 10.05
C THR A 132 10.24 -14.16 8.60
N ASP A 133 10.78 -13.20 7.87
CA ASP A 133 10.61 -13.09 6.42
C ASP A 133 11.91 -12.64 5.78
N ILE A 134 12.09 -12.99 4.51
CA ILE A 134 13.19 -12.51 3.67
C ILE A 134 12.59 -11.58 2.62
N THR A 135 12.98 -10.32 2.69
CA THR A 135 12.63 -9.32 1.70
C THR A 135 13.84 -8.89 0.89
N TYR A 136 13.62 -8.20 -0.22
CA TYR A 136 14.67 -7.69 -1.09
C TYR A 136 14.45 -6.20 -1.34
N ILE A 137 15.54 -5.43 -1.20
CA ILE A 137 15.56 -3.98 -1.32
C ILE A 137 16.36 -3.65 -2.58
N LYS A 138 15.78 -2.83 -3.46
CA LYS A 138 16.48 -2.34 -4.65
C LYS A 138 17.43 -1.21 -4.23
N THR A 139 18.70 -1.35 -4.55
CA THR A 139 19.73 -0.33 -4.32
C THR A 139 20.35 0.10 -5.66
N HIS A 140 21.26 1.09 -5.63
CA HIS A 140 21.99 1.52 -6.82
C HIS A 140 23.03 0.48 -7.30
N GLU A 141 23.47 -0.41 -6.43
CA GLU A 141 24.49 -1.44 -6.70
C GLU A 141 23.88 -2.82 -6.99
N GLY A 142 22.56 -2.94 -6.89
CA GLY A 142 21.83 -4.20 -7.11
C GLY A 142 20.80 -4.49 -6.02
N TRP A 143 20.47 -5.77 -5.86
CA TRP A 143 19.50 -6.22 -4.86
C TRP A 143 20.20 -6.54 -3.54
N LEU A 144 19.70 -5.97 -2.44
CA LEU A 144 20.07 -6.34 -1.08
C LEU A 144 18.98 -7.22 -0.50
N TYR A 145 19.34 -8.43 -0.06
CA TYR A 145 18.42 -9.34 0.62
C TYR A 145 18.51 -9.11 2.13
N LEU A 146 17.37 -8.89 2.77
CA LEU A 146 17.24 -8.60 4.20
C LEU A 146 16.36 -9.67 4.84
N CYS A 147 16.90 -10.39 5.81
CA CYS A 147 16.13 -11.27 6.69
C CYS A 147 15.87 -10.56 8.02
N VAL A 148 14.62 -10.53 8.46
CA VAL A 148 14.21 -9.91 9.74
C VAL A 148 13.44 -10.91 10.57
N VAL A 149 13.82 -11.04 11.84
CA VAL A 149 13.12 -11.82 12.86
C VAL A 149 12.45 -10.86 13.84
N ILE A 150 11.13 -10.98 13.98
CA ILE A 150 10.34 -10.18 14.92
C ILE A 150 9.72 -11.07 16.00
N ASP A 151 9.60 -10.51 17.20
CA ASP A 151 8.81 -11.09 18.28
C ASP A 151 7.32 -10.74 18.11
N LEU A 152 6.44 -11.75 18.08
CA LEU A 152 5.02 -11.52 17.79
C LEU A 152 4.29 -10.71 18.87
N PHE A 153 4.68 -10.88 20.13
CA PHE A 153 4.10 -10.14 21.24
C PHE A 153 4.51 -8.66 21.21
N SER A 154 5.81 -8.38 21.25
CA SER A 154 6.31 -7.00 21.38
C SER A 154 6.45 -6.25 20.06
N ARG A 155 6.34 -6.96 18.92
CA ARG A 155 6.60 -6.45 17.56
C ARG A 155 8.01 -5.90 17.35
N ARG A 156 8.93 -6.16 18.29
CA ARG A 156 10.33 -5.71 18.19
C ARG A 156 11.09 -6.59 17.22
N VAL A 157 11.98 -5.96 16.45
CA VAL A 157 13.02 -6.68 15.70
C VAL A 157 14.01 -7.26 16.70
N VAL A 158 14.04 -8.58 16.80
CA VAL A 158 14.92 -9.32 17.71
C VAL A 158 16.19 -9.78 17.01
N GLY A 159 16.16 -9.99 15.70
CA GLY A 159 17.34 -10.33 14.89
C GLY A 159 17.17 -9.89 13.44
N TRP A 160 18.29 -9.66 12.75
CA TRP A 160 18.29 -9.34 11.33
C TRP A 160 19.65 -9.66 10.70
N SER A 161 19.68 -9.80 9.39
CA SER A 161 20.90 -9.95 8.58
C SER A 161 20.63 -9.45 7.17
N ALA A 162 21.64 -8.88 6.52
CA ALA A 162 21.53 -8.38 5.15
C ALA A 162 22.73 -8.85 4.31
N GLN A 163 22.47 -9.32 3.08
CA GLN A 163 23.49 -9.83 2.16
C GLN A 163 23.12 -9.53 0.71
N SER A 164 24.11 -9.52 -0.19
CA SER A 164 23.91 -9.34 -1.64
C SER A 164 23.28 -10.55 -2.34
N ARG A 165 23.14 -11.69 -1.63
CA ARG A 165 22.55 -12.93 -2.15
C ARG A 165 21.60 -13.55 -1.13
N MET A 166 20.56 -14.23 -1.61
CA MET A 166 19.64 -15.00 -0.78
C MET A 166 20.22 -16.39 -0.49
N THR A 167 21.00 -16.49 0.59
CA THR A 167 21.65 -17.73 1.05
C THR A 167 21.04 -18.24 2.35
N THR A 168 21.34 -19.49 2.72
CA THR A 168 20.97 -20.04 4.03
C THR A 168 21.59 -19.23 5.18
N ASP A 169 22.81 -18.73 4.99
CA ASP A 169 23.52 -17.92 6.00
C ASP A 169 22.78 -16.64 6.36
N LEU A 170 22.11 -16.00 5.38
CA LEU A 170 21.28 -14.83 5.63
C LEU A 170 20.24 -15.11 6.72
N ALA A 171 19.53 -16.24 6.62
CA ALA A 171 18.52 -16.64 7.60
C ALA A 171 19.14 -17.09 8.93
N LEU A 172 20.21 -17.88 8.88
CA LEU A 172 20.88 -18.37 10.08
C LEU A 172 21.45 -17.23 10.94
N GLN A 173 22.08 -16.24 10.32
CA GLN A 173 22.66 -15.10 11.05
C GLN A 173 21.57 -14.26 11.76
N ALA A 174 20.44 -14.01 11.08
CA ALA A 174 19.31 -13.30 11.69
C ALA A 174 18.73 -14.08 12.87
N LEU A 175 18.57 -15.40 12.74
CA LEU A 175 18.06 -16.27 13.81
C LEU A 175 19.03 -16.37 14.99
N LEU A 176 20.32 -16.57 14.74
CA LEU A 176 21.35 -16.64 15.80
C LEU A 176 21.39 -15.35 16.61
N MET A 177 21.31 -14.19 15.95
CA MET A 177 21.22 -12.89 16.61
C MET A 177 20.00 -12.81 17.55
N ALA A 178 18.83 -13.28 17.10
CA ALA A 178 17.61 -13.31 17.91
C ALA A 178 17.77 -14.22 19.14
N VAL A 179 18.30 -15.43 18.95
CA VAL A 179 18.56 -16.41 20.03
C VAL A 179 19.50 -15.84 21.09
N TRP A 180 20.61 -15.22 20.68
CA TRP A 180 21.57 -14.65 21.63
C TRP A 180 20.98 -13.50 22.44
N ARG A 181 20.23 -12.60 21.80
CA ARG A 181 19.57 -11.48 22.49
C ARG A 181 18.50 -11.96 23.48
N ALA A 182 17.75 -13.01 23.13
CA ALA A 182 16.76 -13.60 24.02
C ALA A 182 17.42 -14.26 25.25
N LYS A 183 18.54 -14.99 25.05
CA LYS A 183 19.33 -15.58 26.15
C LYS A 183 19.89 -14.51 27.08
N ALA A 184 20.44 -13.43 26.53
CA ALA A 184 21.01 -12.32 27.32
C ALA A 184 19.97 -11.67 28.25
N LYS A 185 18.72 -11.46 27.76
CA LYS A 185 17.62 -10.93 28.58
C LYS A 185 17.25 -11.87 29.73
N ARG A 186 17.16 -13.18 29.47
CA ARG A 186 16.80 -14.19 30.47
C ARG A 186 17.86 -14.35 31.56
N ALA A 187 19.14 -14.13 31.23
CA ALA A 187 20.25 -14.23 32.16
C ALA A 187 20.40 -13.02 33.09
N GLY A 188 19.55 -11.99 33.01
CA GLY A 188 19.65 -10.78 33.86
C GLY A 188 20.91 -9.95 33.65
N HIS A 189 21.69 -10.22 32.61
CA HIS A 189 22.93 -9.49 32.33
C HIS A 189 22.58 -8.19 31.59
N GLY A 190 22.68 -7.08 32.32
CA GLY A 190 22.54 -5.74 31.79
C GLY A 190 23.40 -5.54 30.54
N ALA A 191 22.73 -5.18 29.44
CA ALA A 191 23.27 -4.53 28.24
C ALA A 191 24.75 -4.82 27.90
N PHE A 192 25.07 -6.05 27.47
CA PHE A 192 26.24 -6.21 26.63
C PHE A 192 25.92 -5.63 25.26
N ARG A 193 26.39 -4.40 24.99
CA ARG A 193 26.43 -3.82 23.64
C ARG A 193 27.35 -4.70 22.79
N SER A 194 26.78 -5.76 22.21
CA SER A 194 27.50 -6.60 21.26
C SER A 194 27.77 -5.80 19.99
N ARG A 195 29.00 -5.30 19.86
CA ARG A 195 29.66 -5.19 18.55
C ARG A 195 29.83 -6.63 18.03
N LEU A 196 28.77 -7.22 17.50
CA LEU A 196 28.98 -8.24 16.47
C LEU A 196 29.61 -7.49 15.29
N PRO A 197 30.63 -8.06 14.64
CA PRO A 197 31.22 -7.42 13.48
C PRO A 197 30.09 -7.19 12.49
N ILE A 198 29.83 -5.92 12.19
CA ILE A 198 29.19 -5.55 10.95
C ILE A 198 30.14 -6.16 9.93
N HIS A 199 29.73 -7.24 9.27
CA HIS A 199 30.43 -7.65 8.08
C HIS A 199 30.12 -6.53 7.08
N GLU A 200 30.95 -5.49 7.09
CA GLU A 200 30.98 -4.56 5.97
C GLU A 200 31.17 -5.44 4.73
N PRO A 201 30.34 -5.27 3.69
CA PRO A 201 30.67 -5.88 2.42
C PRO A 201 32.04 -5.33 2.06
N GLY A 202 33.04 -6.21 2.02
CA GLY A 202 34.38 -5.84 1.59
C GLY A 202 34.22 -5.10 0.27
N VAL A 203 34.64 -3.84 0.26
CA VAL A 203 34.83 -3.08 -0.96
C VAL A 203 35.81 -3.90 -1.77
N ALA A 204 35.29 -4.65 -2.75
CA ALA A 204 36.11 -5.24 -3.76
C ALA A 204 36.85 -4.07 -4.40
N ASP A 205 38.17 -4.12 -4.32
CA ASP A 205 39.08 -3.15 -4.90
C ASP A 205 38.74 -3.04 -6.40
N VAL A 206 37.97 -2.00 -6.76
CA VAL A 206 37.64 -1.70 -8.15
C VAL A 206 38.89 -1.08 -8.74
N SER A 207 39.76 -1.93 -9.28
CA SER A 207 40.76 -1.47 -10.25
C SER A 207 40.04 -0.64 -11.32
N PRO A 208 40.48 0.60 -11.60
CA PRO A 208 39.81 1.45 -12.56
C PRO A 208 39.82 0.80 -13.95
N PRO A 209 38.73 0.91 -14.73
CA PRO A 209 38.71 0.37 -16.08
C PRO A 209 39.78 1.06 -16.92
N ALA A 210 40.55 0.26 -17.67
CA ALA A 210 41.52 0.74 -18.63
C ALA A 210 40.86 1.73 -19.60
N GLN A 211 41.46 2.91 -19.73
CA GLN A 211 41.02 3.96 -20.65
C GLN A 211 40.98 3.41 -22.08
N PRO A 212 39.94 3.72 -22.88
CA PRO A 212 39.91 3.34 -24.28
C PRO A 212 41.02 4.09 -25.04
N ARG A 213 41.90 3.33 -25.71
CA ARG A 213 42.86 3.86 -26.67
C ARG A 213 42.11 4.64 -27.75
N THR A 214 42.22 5.96 -27.75
CA THR A 214 41.90 6.80 -28.90
C THR A 214 42.81 6.42 -30.06
N GLN A 215 42.25 5.68 -31.03
CA GLN A 215 42.87 5.55 -32.34
C GLN A 215 42.62 6.86 -33.09
N HIS A 216 43.70 7.57 -33.41
CA HIS A 216 43.69 8.67 -34.36
C HIS A 216 43.39 8.11 -35.75
N GLU A 217 42.26 8.49 -36.33
CA GLU A 217 41.99 8.33 -37.75
C GLU A 217 42.34 9.66 -38.46
N PRO A 218 43.23 9.68 -39.46
CA PRO A 218 43.67 10.91 -40.09
C PRO A 218 42.65 11.39 -41.12
N THR A 219 42.28 12.66 -40.98
CA THR A 219 41.46 13.46 -41.90
C THR A 219 41.97 13.38 -43.35
N ARG A 220 41.16 12.85 -44.26
CA ARG A 220 41.33 13.03 -45.71
C ARG A 220 40.53 14.26 -46.17
N GLN A 221 41.26 15.31 -46.55
CA GLN A 221 40.77 16.42 -47.39
C GLN A 221 40.43 15.86 -48.80
N LEU A 222 39.45 16.29 -49.59
CA LEU A 222 39.13 17.60 -50.20
C LEU A 222 38.03 17.30 -51.30
N PRO A 223 37.56 18.31 -52.06
CA PRO A 223 36.42 19.20 -51.80
C PRO A 223 35.03 18.56 -51.95
#